data_AF-A0A924PYC8-F1
#
_entry.id   AF-A0A924PYC8-F1
#
_cell.length_a   1.000
_cell.length_b   1.000
_cell.length_c   1.000
_cell.angle_alpha   90.00
_cell.angle_beta   90.00
_cell.angle_gamma   90.00
#
_symmetry.space_group_name_H-M   'P 1'
#
loop_
_entity.id
_entity.type
_entity.pdbx_description
1 polymer ?
#
loop_
_entity_poly.entity_id
_entity_poly.type
_entity_poly.pdbx_seq_one_letter_code
_entity_poly.pdbx_strand_id
1 'polypeptide(L)' 'KVVGDKIVDNWVSVDFAHVMQQLGADPFKGHGWEAFDRGERVPPRPSVASA' A
#
# COMPACT_ATOMS: atom_id res chain seq x y z
N LYS A 1 14.04 -0.26 17.15
CA LYS A 1 15.11 -0.95 17.92
C LYS A 1 16.43 -0.78 17.18
N VAL A 2 17.55 -0.69 17.90
CA VAL A 2 18.89 -0.57 17.33
C VAL A 2 19.76 -1.69 17.91
N VAL A 3 20.61 -2.31 17.08
CA VAL A 3 21.63 -3.28 17.52
C VAL A 3 22.96 -2.89 16.88
N GLY A 4 23.97 -2.64 17.71
CA GLY A 4 25.21 -1.99 17.28
C GLY A 4 24.90 -0.63 16.67
N ASP A 5 25.40 -0.39 15.46
CA ASP A 5 25.29 0.89 14.76
C ASP A 5 24.12 0.92 13.75
N LYS A 6 23.19 -0.04 13.84
CA LYS A 6 22.12 -0.23 12.85
C LYS A 6 20.73 -0.23 13.48
N ILE A 7 19.82 0.51 12.84
CA ILE A 7 18.38 0.43 13.14
C ILE A 7 17.87 -0.91 12.61
N VAL A 8 17.42 -1.78 13.51
CA VAL A 8 16.92 -3.11 13.16
C VAL A 8 15.40 -3.17 13.13
N ASP A 9 14.71 -2.24 13.80
CA ASP A 9 13.26 -2.09 13.69
C ASP A 9 12.90 -0.61 13.51
N ASN A 10 12.08 -0.33 12.49
CA ASN A 10 11.51 0.97 12.21
C ASN A 10 9.99 0.85 12.05
N TRP A 11 9.27 1.15 13.13
CA TRP A 11 7.81 1.16 13.11
C TRP A 11 7.34 2.52 12.62
N VAL A 12 6.63 2.55 11.50
CA VAL A 12 6.11 3.77 10.91
C VAL A 12 4.61 3.66 10.73
N SER A 13 3.92 4.77 11.00
CA SER A 13 2.54 4.98 10.59
C SER A 13 2.52 6.23 9.72
N VAL A 14 1.77 6.17 8.63
CA VAL A 14 1.62 7.25 7.67
C VAL A 14 0.13 7.54 7.53
N ASP A 15 -0.24 8.81 7.57
CA ASP A 15 -1.59 9.23 7.16
C ASP A 15 -1.71 9.10 5.64
N PHE A 16 -2.00 7.89 5.21
CA PHE A 16 -2.08 7.55 3.81
C PHE A 16 -3.18 8.34 3.10
N ALA A 17 -4.32 8.57 3.76
CA ALA A 17 -5.43 9.31 3.19
C ALA A 17 -5.05 10.77 2.89
N HIS A 18 -4.39 11.44 3.84
CA HIS A 18 -3.95 12.82 3.63
C HIS A 18 -2.86 12.91 2.54
N VAL A 19 -1.93 11.97 2.48
CA VAL A 19 -0.91 11.92 1.41
C VAL A 19 -1.56 11.76 0.04
N MET A 20 -2.53 10.85 -0.10
CA MET A 20 -3.26 10.67 -1.36
C MET A 20 -4.01 11.94 -1.78
N GLN A 21 -4.61 12.65 -0.81
CA GLN A 21 -5.25 13.94 -1.06
C GLN A 21 -4.25 14.99 -1.59
N GLN A 22 -3.05 15.11 -1.00
CA GLN A 22 -2.02 16.04 -1.47
C GLN A 22 -1.56 15.74 -2.90
N LEU A 23 -1.45 14.46 -3.25
CA LEU A 23 -1.08 14.02 -4.59
C LEU A 23 -2.22 14.17 -5.60
N GLY A 24 -3.44 14.47 -5.16
CA GLY A 24 -4.63 14.49 -6.01
C GLY A 24 -4.93 13.14 -6.66
N ALA A 25 -4.50 12.04 -6.01
CA ALA A 25 -4.60 10.69 -6.54
C ALA A 25 -5.54 9.84 -5.68
N ASP A 26 -6.37 9.02 -6.34
CA ASP A 26 -7.12 7.96 -5.69
C ASP A 26 -6.64 6.61 -6.25
N PRO A 27 -5.82 5.85 -5.48
CA PRO A 27 -5.30 4.57 -5.95
C PRO A 27 -6.38 3.49 -6.07
N PHE A 28 -7.55 3.71 -5.46
CA PHE A 28 -8.66 2.76 -5.49
C PHE A 28 -9.73 3.13 -6.52
N LYS A 29 -9.61 4.28 -7.19
CA LYS A 29 -10.54 4.75 -8.24
C LYS A 29 -12.01 4.74 -7.81
N GLY A 30 -12.29 5.20 -6.59
CA GLY A 30 -13.62 5.26 -6.00
C GLY A 30 -14.15 3.92 -5.47
N HIS A 31 -13.30 2.89 -5.40
CA HIS A 31 -13.64 1.61 -4.81
C HIS A 31 -12.89 1.40 -3.49
N GLY A 32 -13.26 0.36 -2.73
CA GLY A 32 -12.44 -0.17 -1.65
C GLY A 32 -12.00 -1.60 -1.94
N TRP A 33 -11.42 -2.28 -0.94
CA TRP A 33 -10.96 -3.66 -1.06
C TRP A 33 -12.09 -4.69 -1.07
N GLU A 34 -13.31 -4.27 -0.74
CA GLU A 34 -14.39 -5.19 -0.40
C GLU A 34 -14.83 -6.05 -1.59
N ALA A 35 -14.64 -5.55 -2.82
CA ALA A 35 -14.89 -6.34 -4.03
C ALA A 35 -13.93 -7.54 -4.16
N PHE A 36 -12.72 -7.44 -3.63
CA PHE A 36 -11.76 -8.55 -3.58
C PHE A 36 -12.05 -9.46 -2.38
N ASP A 37 -12.36 -8.90 -1.21
CA ASP A 37 -12.67 -9.67 0.00
C ASP A 37 -13.91 -10.54 -0.15
N ARG A 38 -14.92 -10.05 -0.88
CA ARG A 38 -16.15 -10.80 -1.21
C ARG A 38 -15.99 -11.74 -2.41
N GLY A 39 -14.84 -11.75 -3.08
CA GLY A 39 -14.57 -12.58 -4.26
C GLY A 39 -15.28 -12.13 -5.54
N GLU A 40 -15.80 -10.91 -5.59
CA GLU A 40 -16.47 -10.33 -6.76
C GLU A 40 -15.46 -9.95 -7.87
N ARG A 41 -14.20 -9.67 -7.49
CA ARG A 41 -13.09 -9.33 -8.39
C ARG A 41 -11.81 -10.07 -8.00
N VAL A 42 -10.94 -10.29 -8.97
CA VAL A 42 -9.59 -10.83 -8.76
C VAL A 42 -8.59 -9.67 -8.73
N PRO A 43 -7.77 -9.52 -7.68
CA PRO A 43 -6.77 -8.45 -7.62
C PRO A 43 -5.72 -8.63 -8.72
N PRO A 44 -5.26 -7.54 -9.36
CA PRO A 44 -4.21 -7.64 -10.37
C PRO A 44 -2.94 -8.19 -9.72
N ARG A 45 -2.33 -9.19 -10.36
CA ARG A 45 -0.99 -9.65 -9.99
C ARG A 45 0.03 -8.80 -10.73
N PRO A 46 1.20 -8.49 -10.12
CA PRO A 46 2.31 -7.95 -10.87
C PRO A 46 2.54 -8.82 -12.11
N SER A 47 2.55 -8.21 -13.29
CA SER A 47 3.05 -8.91 -14.48
C SER A 47 4.51 -9.26 -14.21
N VAL A 48 4.96 -10.43 -14.66
CA VAL A 48 6.38 -10.76 -14.67
C VAL A 48 7.07 -9.89 -15.72
N ALA A 49 7.23 -8.60 -15.44
CA ALA A 49 8.15 -7.75 -16.16
C ALA A 49 9.52 -7.98 -15.52
N SER A 50 10.37 -8.67 -16.26
CA SER A 50 11.75 -9.01 -15.91
C SER A 50 12.54 -7.79 -15.45
N ALA A 51 13.46 -8.05 -14.52
CA ALA A 51 14.57 -7.25 -14.00
C ALA A 51 14.94 -5.96 -14.77
#